data_AF-A0A099L3F5-F1
#
_entry.id   AF-A0A099L3F5-F1
#
_cell.length_a   1.000
_cell.length_b   1.000
_cell.length_c   1.000
_cell.angle_alpha   90.00
_cell.angle_beta   90.00
_cell.angle_gamma   90.00
#
_symmetry.space_group_name_H-M   'P 1'
#
loop_
_entity.id
_entity.type
_entity.pdbx_description
1 polymer ?
#
loop_
_entity_poly.entity_id
_entity_poly.type
_entity_poly.pdbx_seq_one_letter_code
_entity_poly.pdbx_strand_id
1 'polypeptide(L)'
;MDNTQYRQFLNNPVTFLNGGPVSRLRINVTTPGVSFRNSIKSTENFNGSVPTSFQYSDSRVTPISLRYENTGIAPTSALWAQTTRPPVGNFVNDRAYYLQWSADQAYAIELKHEAQLFFTAQVDGCGILVFETPQKLIIVHHNIQVAAAGQSFLQSVFESQGNYQTRDRNNRFDARARALQELSAHIIANNPSITGGTSLDARQYMSAGHAASVFGIKRGGRWRIYVNSKTGANYRTKLMYG
;
A
#
# COMPACT_ATOMS: atom_id res chain seq x y z
N MET A 1 -17.05 15.89 -3.96
CA MET A 1 -16.94 15.69 -2.51
C MET A 1 -17.28 17.01 -1.85
N ASP A 2 -18.25 17.02 -0.95
CA ASP A 2 -18.54 18.19 -0.12
C ASP A 2 -17.74 18.17 1.20
N ASN A 3 -17.76 19.29 1.94
CA ASN A 3 -17.04 19.44 3.20
C ASN A 3 -17.55 18.51 4.31
N THR A 4 -18.79 18.04 4.25
CA THR A 4 -19.37 17.12 5.24
C THR A 4 -18.81 15.71 5.00
N GLN A 5 -18.85 15.23 3.76
CA GLN A 5 -18.28 13.96 3.33
C GLN A 5 -16.77 13.89 3.62
N TYR A 6 -16.05 14.97 3.33
CA TYR A 6 -14.62 15.05 3.62
C TYR A 6 -14.33 14.95 5.13
N ARG A 7 -15.06 15.69 5.98
CA ARG A 7 -14.91 15.59 7.43
C ARG A 7 -15.28 14.21 7.96
N GLN A 8 -16.32 13.57 7.43
CA GLN A 8 -16.69 12.19 7.77
C GLN A 8 -15.58 11.21 7.43
N PHE A 9 -15.01 11.30 6.22
CA PHE A 9 -13.88 10.48 5.80
C PHE A 9 -12.68 10.65 6.74
N LEU A 10 -12.31 11.89 7.07
CA LEU A 10 -11.17 12.12 7.95
C LEU A 10 -11.42 11.71 9.42
N ASN A 11 -12.66 11.73 9.90
CA ASN A 11 -12.98 11.40 11.28
C ASN A 11 -13.15 9.89 11.49
N ASN A 12 -13.84 9.23 10.56
CA ASN A 12 -14.08 7.79 10.62
C ASN A 12 -14.11 7.20 9.20
N PRO A 13 -12.92 6.95 8.60
CA PRO A 13 -12.81 6.43 7.25
C PRO A 13 -13.40 5.03 7.12
N VAL A 14 -13.39 4.23 8.20
CA VAL A 14 -13.94 2.87 8.21
C VAL A 14 -15.44 2.92 8.04
N THR A 15 -16.15 3.72 8.84
CA THR A 15 -17.61 3.86 8.69
C THR A 15 -17.96 4.51 7.35
N PHE A 16 -17.20 5.51 6.90
CA PHE A 16 -17.44 6.15 5.61
C PHE A 16 -17.29 5.19 4.42
N LEU A 17 -16.24 4.36 4.43
CA LEU A 17 -15.91 3.41 3.36
C LEU A 17 -16.57 2.03 3.52
N ASN A 18 -17.19 1.69 4.65
CA ASN A 18 -17.85 0.39 4.82
C ASN A 18 -19.36 0.49 5.04
N GLY A 19 -19.84 1.62 5.59
CA GLY A 19 -21.23 1.81 6.00
C GLY A 19 -22.04 2.69 5.06
N GLY A 20 -21.43 3.24 4.01
CA GLY A 20 -22.07 4.15 3.07
C GLY A 20 -22.07 3.63 1.63
N PRO A 21 -22.55 4.44 0.67
CA PRO A 21 -22.56 4.08 -0.74
C PRO A 21 -21.14 3.86 -1.28
N VAL A 22 -20.11 4.42 -0.64
CA VAL A 22 -18.73 4.27 -1.06
C VAL A 22 -18.09 3.11 -0.33
N SER A 23 -17.55 2.17 -1.11
CA SER A 23 -16.80 1.03 -0.59
C SER A 23 -15.33 1.03 -1.00
N ARG A 24 -15.03 1.62 -2.17
CA ARG A 24 -13.72 1.51 -2.81
C ARG A 24 -12.93 2.80 -2.69
N LEU A 25 -11.68 2.71 -2.23
CA LEU A 25 -10.68 3.77 -2.41
C LEU A 25 -9.93 3.49 -3.72
N ARG A 26 -9.81 4.50 -4.57
CA ARG A 26 -9.03 4.47 -5.82
C ARG A 26 -7.99 5.56 -5.75
N ILE A 27 -6.75 5.21 -6.02
CA ILE A 27 -5.61 6.12 -5.97
C ILE A 27 -5.03 6.17 -7.37
N ASN A 28 -5.28 7.27 -8.09
CA ASN A 28 -4.72 7.49 -9.42
C ASN A 28 -3.59 8.50 -9.30
N VAL A 29 -2.35 8.01 -9.39
CA VAL A 29 -1.17 8.87 -9.39
C VAL A 29 -0.50 8.79 -10.75
N THR A 30 -0.34 9.95 -11.38
CA THR A 30 0.19 10.11 -12.74
C THR A 30 1.71 10.32 -12.79
N THR A 31 2.42 10.16 -11.68
CA THR A 31 3.88 10.31 -11.64
C THR A 31 4.58 8.98 -11.41
N PRO A 32 4.91 8.23 -12.47
CA PRO A 32 5.98 7.24 -12.40
C PRO A 32 7.34 7.96 -12.44
N GLY A 33 8.27 7.53 -11.59
CA GLY A 33 9.70 7.64 -11.89
C GLY A 33 10.37 9.00 -11.67
N VAL A 34 9.87 9.87 -10.78
CA VAL A 34 10.65 11.06 -10.43
C VAL A 34 11.88 10.63 -9.63
N SER A 35 13.08 10.88 -10.16
CA SER A 35 14.33 10.82 -9.38
C SER A 35 14.21 11.80 -8.21
N PHE A 36 14.26 11.31 -6.98
CA PHE A 36 14.16 12.15 -5.79
C PHE A 36 15.55 12.69 -5.44
N ARG A 37 15.67 14.01 -5.35
CA ARG A 37 16.83 14.65 -4.74
C ARG A 37 16.86 14.20 -3.27
N ASN A 38 17.98 13.67 -2.79
CA ASN A 38 18.19 13.15 -1.43
C ASN A 38 17.56 11.80 -1.10
N SER A 39 17.45 10.88 -2.05
CA SER A 39 17.15 9.48 -1.73
C SER A 39 18.42 8.65 -1.51
N ILE A 40 18.46 7.86 -0.44
CA ILE A 40 19.49 6.82 -0.26
C ILE A 40 19.00 5.58 -1.00
N LYS A 41 19.88 4.99 -1.82
CA LYS A 41 19.61 3.75 -2.55
C LYS A 41 20.56 2.65 -2.09
N SER A 42 20.02 1.48 -1.81
CA SER A 42 20.77 0.23 -1.66
C SER A 42 20.17 -0.85 -2.54
N THR A 43 20.91 -1.94 -2.72
CA THR A 43 20.39 -3.16 -3.34
C THR A 43 20.47 -4.25 -2.29
N GLU A 44 19.31 -4.79 -1.95
CA GLU A 44 19.18 -5.87 -0.98
C GLU A 44 18.91 -7.19 -1.71
N ASN A 45 19.58 -8.25 -1.28
CA ASN A 45 19.40 -9.60 -1.80
C ASN A 45 18.64 -10.43 -0.77
N PHE A 46 17.39 -10.76 -1.06
CA PHE A 46 16.58 -11.67 -0.23
C PHE A 46 16.45 -13.03 -0.89
N ASN A 47 16.51 -14.09 -0.08
CA ASN A 47 16.52 -15.45 -0.60
C ASN A 47 15.24 -15.76 -1.40
N GLY A 48 15.40 -16.28 -2.63
CA GLY A 48 14.28 -16.64 -3.51
C GLY A 48 13.59 -15.46 -4.18
N SER A 49 14.17 -14.25 -4.11
CA SER A 49 13.69 -13.05 -4.83
C SER A 49 14.75 -12.50 -5.76
N VAL A 50 14.34 -11.65 -6.70
CA VAL A 50 15.32 -10.86 -7.47
C VAL A 50 15.90 -9.74 -6.58
N PRO A 51 17.15 -9.30 -6.81
CA PRO A 51 17.73 -8.18 -6.09
C PRO A 51 16.80 -6.98 -6.10
N THR A 52 16.49 -6.45 -4.91
CA THR A 52 15.52 -5.38 -4.75
C THR A 52 16.25 -4.08 -4.45
N SER A 53 15.99 -3.03 -5.24
CA SER A 53 16.54 -1.72 -4.92
C SER A 53 15.68 -1.04 -3.87
N PHE A 54 16.28 -0.75 -2.72
CA PHE A 54 15.64 0.00 -1.66
C PHE A 54 15.92 1.48 -1.85
N GLN A 55 14.88 2.30 -1.80
CA GLN A 55 14.98 3.75 -1.86
C GLN A 55 14.28 4.39 -0.67
N TYR A 56 15.07 5.06 0.16
CA TYR A 56 14.58 5.90 1.25
C TYR A 56 14.38 7.34 0.78
N SER A 57 13.22 7.94 1.01
CA SER A 57 12.95 9.34 0.66
C SER A 57 12.50 10.15 1.89
N ASP A 58 12.79 11.45 1.86
CA ASP A 58 12.34 12.38 2.91
C ASP A 58 10.81 12.56 2.93
N SER A 59 10.30 13.21 3.98
CA SER A 59 8.87 13.50 4.20
C SER A 59 8.29 14.49 3.18
N ARG A 60 8.22 14.08 1.92
CA ARG A 60 7.64 14.90 0.86
C ARG A 60 6.13 14.83 0.87
N VAL A 61 5.52 16.00 1.01
CA VAL A 61 4.09 16.19 0.88
C VAL A 61 3.74 16.54 -0.57
N THR A 62 2.69 15.90 -1.09
CA THR A 62 2.16 16.06 -2.43
C THR A 62 0.75 16.65 -2.36
N PRO A 63 0.44 17.70 -3.12
CA PRO A 63 -0.95 18.14 -3.29
C PRO A 63 -1.81 16.99 -3.82
N ILE A 64 -2.99 16.80 -3.26
CA ILE A 64 -3.92 15.75 -3.65
C ILE A 64 -5.33 16.30 -3.77
N SER A 65 -6.04 15.86 -4.81
CA SER A 65 -7.47 16.10 -4.99
C SER A 65 -8.25 14.85 -4.61
N LEU A 66 -9.22 15.00 -3.71
CA LEU A 66 -10.13 13.95 -3.27
C LEU A 66 -11.53 14.15 -3.84
N ARG A 67 -12.08 13.11 -4.49
CA ARG A 67 -13.42 13.11 -5.07
C ARG A 67 -14.23 11.92 -4.57
N TYR A 68 -15.45 12.19 -4.13
CA TYR A 68 -16.46 11.19 -3.83
C TYR A 68 -17.35 10.99 -5.06
N GLU A 69 -17.53 9.74 -5.48
CA GLU A 69 -18.38 9.36 -6.59
C GLU A 69 -19.38 8.30 -6.12
N ASN A 70 -20.65 8.69 -5.96
CA ASN A 70 -21.74 7.77 -5.66
C ASN A 70 -22.53 7.52 -6.94
N THR A 71 -22.53 6.27 -7.38
CA THR A 71 -23.24 5.79 -8.57
C THR A 71 -24.65 5.27 -8.25
N GLY A 72 -25.07 5.31 -6.98
CA GLY A 72 -26.31 4.69 -6.50
C GLY A 72 -26.24 3.17 -6.40
N ILE A 73 -25.19 2.55 -6.93
CA ILE A 73 -24.96 1.11 -6.93
C ILE A 73 -23.72 0.84 -6.07
N ALA A 74 -23.90 0.09 -4.99
CA ALA A 74 -22.76 -0.49 -4.27
C ALA A 74 -22.27 -1.72 -5.06
N PRO A 75 -20.97 -1.95 -5.27
CA PRO A 75 -19.79 -1.21 -4.79
C PRO A 75 -19.14 -0.32 -5.88
N THR A 76 -19.88 0.09 -6.92
CA THR A 76 -19.33 0.84 -8.06
C THR A 76 -18.93 2.28 -7.68
N SER A 77 -19.51 2.78 -6.60
CA SER A 77 -19.13 4.04 -5.96
C SER A 77 -17.73 4.00 -5.32
N ALA A 78 -17.01 5.11 -5.39
CA ALA A 78 -15.62 5.19 -4.94
C ALA A 78 -15.23 6.56 -4.35
N LEU A 79 -14.23 6.53 -3.47
CA LEU A 79 -13.39 7.69 -3.15
C LEU A 79 -12.18 7.65 -4.06
N TRP A 80 -11.93 8.74 -4.77
CA TRP A 80 -10.79 8.92 -5.65
C TRP A 80 -9.78 9.87 -5.01
N ALA A 81 -8.52 9.48 -4.98
CA ALA A 81 -7.39 10.31 -4.57
C ALA A 81 -6.45 10.47 -5.76
N GLN A 82 -6.14 11.71 -6.13
CA GLN A 82 -5.39 12.02 -7.35
C GLN A 82 -4.36 13.10 -7.09
N THR A 83 -3.11 12.89 -7.52
CA THR A 83 -2.03 13.88 -7.38
C THR A 83 -2.08 14.97 -8.45
N THR A 84 -2.81 14.73 -9.54
CA THR A 84 -3.09 15.73 -10.58
C THR A 84 -4.53 16.16 -10.46
N ARG A 85 -4.75 17.48 -10.34
CA ARG A 85 -6.09 18.06 -10.24
C ARG A 85 -6.87 17.84 -11.55
N PRO A 86 -8.02 17.14 -11.54
CA PRO A 86 -8.86 17.00 -12.72
C PRO A 86 -9.46 18.35 -13.14
N PRO A 87 -9.69 18.58 -14.45
CA PRO A 87 -10.31 19.81 -14.94
C PRO A 87 -11.81 19.91 -14.60
N VAL A 88 -12.47 18.80 -14.30
CA VAL A 88 -13.92 18.72 -14.09
C VAL A 88 -14.25 17.88 -12.86
N GLY A 89 -15.31 18.30 -12.14
CA GLY A 89 -15.89 17.58 -11.02
C GLY A 89 -15.64 18.26 -9.67
N ASN A 90 -16.41 17.84 -8.67
CA ASN A 90 -16.32 18.39 -7.32
C ASN A 90 -15.27 17.62 -6.51
N PHE A 91 -14.15 18.27 -6.18
CA PHE A 91 -13.07 17.73 -5.35
C PHE A 91 -12.72 18.67 -4.20
N VAL A 92 -12.15 18.09 -3.16
CA VAL A 92 -11.45 18.82 -2.09
C VAL A 92 -9.96 18.70 -2.36
N ASN A 93 -9.23 19.82 -2.31
CA ASN A 93 -7.78 19.81 -2.40
C ASN A 93 -7.18 19.77 -0.99
N ASP A 94 -6.20 18.90 -0.80
CA ASP A 94 -5.45 18.79 0.44
C ASP A 94 -3.99 18.39 0.11
N ARG A 95 -3.23 18.12 1.14
CA ARG A 95 -1.84 17.70 1.11
C ARG A 95 -1.73 16.30 1.71
N ALA A 96 -1.01 15.42 1.03
CA ALA A 96 -0.78 14.07 1.48
C ALA A 96 0.67 13.62 1.27
N TYR A 97 1.17 12.78 2.15
CA TYR A 97 2.33 11.95 1.83
C TYR A 97 1.93 10.89 0.80
N TYR A 98 2.77 10.65 -0.19
CA TYR A 98 2.53 9.62 -1.20
C TYR A 98 3.70 8.67 -1.31
N LEU A 99 3.43 7.38 -1.22
CA LEU A 99 4.42 6.32 -1.38
C LEU A 99 4.20 5.58 -2.69
N GLN A 100 5.15 5.74 -3.60
CA GLN A 100 5.06 5.24 -4.96
C GLN A 100 5.30 3.72 -5.07
N TRP A 101 5.29 3.23 -6.32
CA TRP A 101 5.52 1.84 -6.68
C TRP A 101 6.29 1.76 -7.99
N SER A 102 7.15 0.74 -8.10
CA SER A 102 7.86 0.34 -9.32
C SER A 102 8.26 -1.13 -9.16
N ALA A 103 8.53 -1.82 -10.28
CA ALA A 103 9.03 -3.20 -10.27
C ALA A 103 10.40 -3.28 -9.57
N ASP A 104 10.57 -4.29 -8.71
CA ASP A 104 11.84 -4.62 -8.03
C ASP A 104 12.41 -3.50 -7.17
N GLN A 105 11.49 -2.76 -6.53
CA GLN A 105 11.80 -1.61 -5.72
C GLN A 105 11.06 -1.67 -4.39
N ALA A 106 11.75 -1.24 -3.34
CA ALA A 106 11.17 -0.93 -2.06
C ALA A 106 11.27 0.58 -1.83
N TYR A 107 10.14 1.26 -1.64
CA TYR A 107 10.14 2.69 -1.32
C TYR A 107 9.80 2.89 0.14
N ALA A 108 10.54 3.76 0.83
CA ALA A 108 10.24 4.17 2.19
C ALA A 108 10.01 5.68 2.29
N ILE A 109 9.04 6.08 3.11
CA ILE A 109 8.74 7.48 3.42
C ILE A 109 8.49 7.68 4.92
N GLU A 110 8.98 8.80 5.43
CA GLU A 110 8.69 9.28 6.78
C GLU A 110 7.40 10.12 6.81
N LEU A 111 6.46 9.79 7.69
CA LEU A 111 5.27 10.60 7.95
C LEU A 111 5.50 11.52 9.15
N LYS A 112 5.68 12.81 8.89
CA LYS A 112 5.92 13.85 9.91
C LYS A 112 4.64 14.65 10.23
N HIS A 113 4.69 15.98 10.20
CA HIS A 113 3.65 16.90 10.68
C HIS A 113 3.02 17.79 9.60
N GLU A 114 3.58 17.76 8.39
CA GLU A 114 3.29 18.69 7.29
C GLU A 114 1.97 18.34 6.56
N ALA A 115 1.47 17.12 6.70
CA ALA A 115 0.21 16.66 6.11
C ALA A 115 -0.59 15.79 7.08
N GLN A 116 -1.90 15.72 6.83
CA GLN A 116 -2.85 14.89 7.59
C GLN A 116 -3.26 13.62 6.84
N LEU A 117 -2.80 13.45 5.60
CA LEU A 117 -3.15 12.33 4.74
C LEU A 117 -1.89 11.59 4.29
N PHE A 118 -2.06 10.29 4.07
CA PHE A 118 -1.07 9.42 3.46
C PHE A 118 -1.76 8.49 2.47
N PHE A 119 -1.13 8.22 1.33
CA PHE A 119 -1.61 7.27 0.33
C PHE A 119 -0.44 6.46 -0.23
N THR A 120 -0.65 5.17 -0.47
CA THR A 120 0.27 4.36 -1.27
C THR A 120 -0.24 4.27 -2.71
N ALA A 121 0.65 3.95 -3.64
CA ALA A 121 0.23 3.28 -4.87
C ALA A 121 -0.59 2.02 -4.54
N GLN A 122 -1.38 1.53 -5.51
CA GLN A 122 -2.12 0.28 -5.37
C GLN A 122 -1.17 -0.86 -4.98
N VAL A 123 -1.58 -1.65 -4.00
CA VAL A 123 -0.81 -2.76 -3.45
C VAL A 123 -1.36 -4.04 -4.09
N ASP A 124 -0.60 -4.63 -5.02
CA ASP A 124 -0.95 -5.87 -5.72
C ASP A 124 0.24 -6.84 -5.65
N GLY A 125 0.12 -7.86 -4.82
CA GLY A 125 1.23 -8.76 -4.51
C GLY A 125 2.39 -8.10 -3.76
N CYS A 126 2.26 -6.84 -3.36
CA CYS A 126 3.26 -6.08 -2.63
C CYS A 126 3.07 -6.23 -1.11
N GLY A 127 4.14 -5.96 -0.34
CA GLY A 127 4.10 -5.87 1.11
C GLY A 127 4.15 -4.42 1.59
N ILE A 128 3.51 -4.12 2.72
CA ILE A 128 3.67 -2.83 3.42
C ILE A 128 4.29 -3.08 4.79
N LEU A 129 5.28 -2.27 5.16
CA LEU A 129 5.78 -2.20 6.54
C LEU A 129 5.43 -0.82 7.10
N VAL A 130 5.05 -0.80 8.37
CA VAL A 130 4.88 0.43 9.14
C VAL A 130 5.77 0.30 10.36
N PHE A 131 6.71 1.23 10.53
CA PHE A 131 7.55 1.32 11.71
C PHE A 131 7.20 2.56 12.50
N GLU A 132 7.16 2.40 13.81
CA GLU A 132 6.98 3.47 14.77
C GLU A 132 8.33 3.87 15.36
N THR A 133 8.56 5.17 15.43
CA THR A 133 9.63 5.79 16.21
C THR A 133 9.00 6.86 17.11
N PRO A 134 9.69 7.37 18.13
CA PRO A 134 9.13 8.38 19.02
C PRO A 134 8.67 9.67 18.31
N GLN A 135 9.21 9.99 17.13
CA GLN A 135 8.95 11.25 16.42
C GLN A 135 8.08 11.11 15.17
N LYS A 136 8.03 9.91 14.56
CA LYS A 136 7.47 9.71 13.21
C LYS A 136 7.07 8.25 12.97
N LEU A 137 6.23 8.05 11.96
CA LEU A 137 6.08 6.74 11.32
C LEU A 137 6.98 6.67 10.09
N ILE A 138 7.51 5.49 9.81
CA ILE A 138 8.17 5.16 8.54
C ILE A 138 7.31 4.11 7.86
N ILE A 139 6.92 4.36 6.61
CA ILE A 139 6.13 3.41 5.84
C ILE A 139 6.94 2.94 4.65
N VAL A 140 7.00 1.63 4.46
CA VAL A 140 7.70 0.98 3.35
C VAL A 140 6.68 0.29 2.45
N HIS A 141 6.77 0.51 1.14
CA HIS A 141 6.07 -0.22 0.11
C HIS A 141 7.06 -1.10 -0.62
N HIS A 142 6.97 -2.40 -0.36
CA HIS A 142 7.90 -3.40 -0.83
C HIS A 142 7.31 -4.17 -2.01
N ASN A 143 7.87 -3.98 -3.20
CA ASN A 143 7.51 -4.74 -4.39
C ASN A 143 8.70 -5.57 -4.87
N ILE A 144 8.57 -6.89 -4.73
CA ILE A 144 9.58 -7.82 -5.24
C ILE A 144 8.97 -8.77 -6.26
N GLN A 145 9.71 -8.99 -7.35
CA GLN A 145 9.45 -10.14 -8.19
C GLN A 145 10.05 -11.41 -7.60
N VAL A 146 9.29 -12.49 -7.71
CA VAL A 146 9.69 -13.84 -7.31
C VAL A 146 9.73 -14.68 -8.56
N ALA A 147 10.75 -15.53 -8.69
CA ALA A 147 10.80 -16.52 -9.76
C ALA A 147 9.58 -17.45 -9.71
N ALA A 148 9.19 -17.99 -10.87
CA ALA A 148 8.15 -19.02 -10.91
C ALA A 148 8.60 -20.25 -10.10
N ALA A 149 7.64 -20.98 -9.54
CA ALA A 149 7.95 -22.23 -8.86
C ALA A 149 8.55 -23.22 -9.85
N GLY A 150 9.73 -23.75 -9.52
CA GLY A 150 10.39 -24.78 -10.33
C GLY A 150 9.51 -26.02 -10.51
N GLN A 151 9.63 -26.69 -11.65
CA GLN A 151 8.95 -27.96 -11.92
C GLN A 151 10.00 -29.06 -12.05
N SER A 152 9.79 -30.19 -11.36
CA SER A 152 10.50 -31.42 -11.68
C SER A 152 10.02 -31.97 -13.04
N PHE A 153 10.78 -32.90 -13.63
CA PHE A 153 10.37 -33.56 -14.87
C PHE A 153 8.97 -34.19 -14.78
N LEU A 154 8.68 -34.90 -13.68
CA LEU A 154 7.36 -35.52 -13.50
C LEU A 154 6.26 -34.45 -13.36
N GLN A 155 6.54 -33.32 -12.71
CA GLN A 155 5.59 -32.23 -12.62
C GLN A 155 5.36 -31.58 -13.99
N SER A 156 6.41 -31.36 -14.80
CA SER A 156 6.22 -30.74 -16.12
C SER A 156 5.43 -31.61 -17.09
N VAL A 157 5.43 -32.94 -16.91
CA VAL A 157 4.69 -33.89 -17.76
C VAL A 157 3.30 -34.22 -17.23
N PHE A 158 3.13 -34.35 -15.91
CA PHE A 158 1.90 -34.89 -15.31
C PHE A 158 1.12 -33.92 -14.40
N GLU A 159 1.69 -32.77 -14.02
CA GLU A 159 0.97 -31.78 -13.20
C GLU A 159 -0.11 -31.09 -14.05
N SER A 160 -1.34 -31.04 -13.53
CA SER A 160 -2.38 -30.22 -14.15
C SER A 160 -2.06 -28.74 -14.04
N GLN A 161 -2.52 -27.94 -15.00
CA GLN A 161 -2.31 -26.49 -14.97
C GLN A 161 -2.85 -25.83 -13.68
N GLY A 162 -3.98 -26.31 -13.16
CA GLY A 162 -4.57 -25.79 -11.92
C GLY A 162 -3.71 -26.08 -10.67
N ASN A 163 -3.08 -27.26 -10.62
CA ASN A 163 -2.17 -27.62 -9.52
C ASN A 163 -0.89 -26.79 -9.60
N TYR A 164 -0.33 -26.63 -10.81
CA TYR A 164 0.82 -25.75 -11.04
C TYR A 164 0.54 -24.31 -10.59
N GLN A 165 -0.58 -23.72 -11.04
CA GLN A 165 -0.96 -22.35 -10.68
C GLN A 165 -1.12 -22.17 -9.16
N THR A 166 -1.71 -23.15 -8.48
CA THR A 166 -1.86 -23.12 -7.02
C THR A 166 -0.51 -23.15 -6.32
N ARG A 167 0.39 -24.05 -6.76
CA ARG A 167 1.74 -24.18 -6.21
C ARG A 167 2.61 -22.96 -6.49
N ASP A 168 2.58 -22.43 -7.71
CA ASP A 168 3.31 -21.22 -8.09
C ASP A 168 2.85 -20.01 -7.28
N ARG A 169 1.53 -19.82 -7.14
CA ARG A 169 0.95 -18.77 -6.30
C ARG A 169 1.41 -18.89 -4.84
N ASN A 170 1.39 -20.10 -4.27
CA ASN A 170 1.82 -20.31 -2.88
C ASN A 170 3.32 -20.01 -2.71
N ASN A 171 4.16 -20.49 -3.63
CA ASN A 171 5.60 -20.21 -3.65
C ASN A 171 5.89 -18.70 -3.69
N ARG A 172 5.20 -17.96 -4.56
CA ARG A 172 5.34 -16.51 -4.66
C ARG A 172 4.95 -15.80 -3.36
N PHE A 173 3.86 -16.22 -2.73
CA PHE A 173 3.47 -15.66 -1.44
C PHE A 173 4.49 -15.98 -0.34
N ASP A 174 5.03 -17.21 -0.27
CA ASP A 174 6.03 -17.58 0.74
C ASP A 174 7.33 -16.79 0.57
N ALA A 175 7.82 -16.65 -0.66
CA ALA A 175 9.02 -15.86 -0.93
C ALA A 175 8.81 -14.37 -0.58
N ARG A 176 7.66 -13.79 -0.92
CA ARG A 176 7.30 -12.40 -0.56
C ARG A 176 7.21 -12.19 0.94
N ALA A 177 6.55 -13.10 1.66
CA ALA A 177 6.45 -13.03 3.11
C ALA A 177 7.83 -13.07 3.79
N ARG A 178 8.70 -13.99 3.34
CA ARG A 178 10.08 -14.13 3.86
C ARG A 178 10.92 -12.88 3.58
N ALA A 179 10.94 -12.40 2.35
CA ALA A 179 11.68 -11.20 1.98
C ALA A 179 11.16 -9.95 2.72
N LEU A 180 9.85 -9.84 2.95
CA LEU A 180 9.27 -8.75 3.76
C LEU A 180 9.74 -8.82 5.23
N GLN A 181 9.83 -10.03 5.79
CA GLN A 181 10.34 -10.25 7.15
C GLN A 181 11.84 -9.96 7.25
N GLU A 182 12.65 -10.42 6.28
CA GLU A 182 14.09 -10.17 6.22
C GLU A 182 14.37 -8.66 6.08
N LEU A 183 13.67 -7.96 5.19
CA LEU A 183 13.76 -6.50 5.05
C LEU A 183 13.38 -5.80 6.37
N SER A 184 12.30 -6.25 7.02
CA SER A 184 11.88 -5.67 8.30
C SER A 184 12.95 -5.81 9.38
N ALA A 185 13.52 -7.01 9.52
CA ALA A 185 14.61 -7.27 10.46
C ALA A 185 15.85 -6.43 10.15
N HIS A 186 16.21 -6.30 8.87
CA HIS A 186 17.33 -5.48 8.43
C HIS A 186 17.13 -3.99 8.75
N ILE A 187 15.93 -3.44 8.51
CA ILE A 187 15.61 -2.04 8.83
C ILE A 187 15.68 -1.82 10.35
N ILE A 188 15.09 -2.72 11.15
CA ILE A 188 15.09 -2.62 12.61
C ILE A 188 16.52 -2.65 13.16
N ALA A 189 17.35 -3.58 12.68
CA ALA A 189 18.75 -3.70 13.11
C ALA A 189 19.57 -2.43 12.85
N ASN A 190 19.29 -1.73 11.74
CA ASN A 190 19.99 -0.51 11.35
C ASN A 190 19.35 0.78 11.92
N ASN A 191 18.19 0.70 12.57
CA ASN A 191 17.44 1.85 13.08
C ASN A 191 16.95 1.60 14.52
N PRO A 192 17.84 1.71 15.52
CA PRO A 192 17.51 1.37 16.91
C PRO A 192 16.44 2.28 17.55
N SER A 193 16.07 3.40 16.91
CA SER A 193 14.97 4.25 17.34
C SER A 193 13.58 3.67 17.02
N ILE A 194 13.50 2.56 16.28
CA ILE A 194 12.23 1.88 16.00
C ILE A 194 11.76 1.17 17.27
N THR A 195 10.58 1.53 17.75
CA THR A 195 9.99 1.02 19.00
C THR A 195 8.80 0.11 18.77
N GLY A 196 8.28 0.04 17.55
CA GLY A 196 7.11 -0.74 17.22
C GLY A 196 6.80 -0.72 15.73
N GLY A 197 5.69 -1.32 15.35
CA GLY A 197 5.28 -1.37 13.96
C GLY A 197 4.28 -2.48 13.64
N THR A 198 3.97 -2.62 12.36
CA THR A 198 3.16 -3.71 11.83
C THR A 198 3.53 -3.97 10.37
N SER A 199 3.02 -5.06 9.81
CA SER A 199 3.20 -5.40 8.40
C SER A 199 1.89 -5.83 7.75
N LEU A 200 1.80 -5.61 6.45
CA LEU A 200 0.77 -6.15 5.56
C LEU A 200 1.45 -6.98 4.48
N ASP A 201 1.32 -8.29 4.60
CA ASP A 201 1.69 -9.29 3.61
C ASP A 201 0.58 -9.47 2.57
N ALA A 202 0.98 -9.89 1.36
CA ALA A 202 0.06 -10.07 0.24
C ALA A 202 -1.08 -11.07 0.50
N ARG A 203 -0.83 -12.18 1.21
CA ARG A 203 -1.85 -13.18 1.58
C ARG A 203 -2.96 -12.59 2.41
N GLN A 204 -2.67 -11.58 3.24
CA GLN A 204 -3.66 -10.96 4.13
C GLN A 204 -4.76 -10.22 3.38
N TYR A 205 -4.51 -9.78 2.13
CA TYR A 205 -5.51 -9.10 1.30
C TYR A 205 -5.82 -9.80 -0.03
N MET A 206 -4.98 -10.76 -0.46
CA MET A 206 -5.16 -11.48 -1.73
C MET A 206 -5.87 -12.83 -1.60
N SER A 207 -6.55 -13.13 -0.49
CA SER A 207 -7.31 -14.38 -0.34
C SER A 207 -8.39 -14.61 -1.42
N ALA A 208 -8.78 -13.55 -2.15
CA ALA A 208 -9.66 -13.59 -3.32
C ALA A 208 -8.98 -13.12 -4.65
N GLY A 209 -7.64 -13.00 -4.69
CA GLY A 209 -6.90 -12.59 -5.89
C GLY A 209 -7.08 -11.12 -6.27
N HIS A 210 -7.14 -10.23 -5.29
CA HIS A 210 -7.44 -8.81 -5.52
C HIS A 210 -6.42 -7.87 -4.88
N ALA A 211 -6.27 -6.70 -5.47
CA ALA A 211 -5.43 -5.63 -4.96
C ALA A 211 -6.07 -4.88 -3.77
N ALA A 212 -5.22 -4.18 -3.03
CA ALA A 212 -5.59 -3.29 -1.94
C ALA A 212 -5.08 -1.87 -2.18
N SER A 213 -5.57 -0.92 -1.39
CA SER A 213 -5.02 0.41 -1.24
C SER A 213 -4.73 0.66 0.23
N VAL A 214 -3.53 1.13 0.54
CA VAL A 214 -3.18 1.54 1.90
C VAL A 214 -3.17 3.06 1.96
N PHE A 215 -3.78 3.59 3.01
CA PHE A 215 -3.86 5.03 3.23
C PHE A 215 -3.81 5.33 4.71
N GLY A 216 -3.50 6.57 5.06
CA GLY A 216 -3.39 7.00 6.44
C GLY A 216 -4.05 8.34 6.67
N ILE A 217 -4.55 8.53 7.89
CA ILE A 217 -5.13 9.79 8.36
C ILE A 217 -4.48 10.15 9.69
N LYS A 218 -4.04 11.40 9.82
CA LYS A 218 -3.52 11.98 11.07
C LYS A 218 -4.65 12.67 11.84
N ARG A 219 -4.89 12.25 13.07
CA ARG A 219 -5.88 12.86 13.99
C ARG A 219 -5.33 12.93 15.40
N GLY A 220 -5.50 14.09 16.04
CA GLY A 220 -4.95 14.34 17.38
C GLY A 220 -3.43 14.12 17.46
N GLY A 221 -2.71 14.47 16.39
CA GLY A 221 -1.25 14.27 16.31
C GLY A 221 -0.81 12.83 15.98
N ARG A 222 -1.71 11.85 16.01
CA ARG A 222 -1.38 10.42 15.79
C ARG A 222 -1.82 9.96 14.41
N TRP A 223 -0.99 9.14 13.78
CA TRP A 223 -1.28 8.51 12.50
C TRP A 223 -2.06 7.23 12.69
N ARG A 224 -3.11 7.04 11.90
CA ARG A 224 -3.80 5.77 11.74
C ARG A 224 -3.69 5.33 10.29
N ILE A 225 -3.22 4.10 10.08
CA ILE A 225 -3.03 3.51 8.76
C ILE A 225 -4.11 2.45 8.55
N TYR A 226 -4.69 2.47 7.37
CA TYR A 226 -5.83 1.66 6.97
C TYR A 226 -5.51 0.91 5.69
N VAL A 227 -6.07 -0.29 5.57
CA VAL A 227 -6.10 -1.05 4.33
C VAL A 227 -7.54 -1.10 3.82
N ASN A 228 -7.75 -0.70 2.57
CA ASN A 228 -8.98 -0.92 1.82
C ASN A 228 -8.72 -2.02 0.79
N SER A 229 -9.26 -3.21 1.01
CA SER A 229 -9.05 -4.36 0.14
C SER A 229 -10.37 -4.93 -0.37
N LYS A 230 -10.33 -5.55 -1.55
CA LYS A 230 -11.51 -6.19 -2.12
C LYS A 230 -11.72 -7.56 -1.45
N THR A 231 -12.94 -7.82 -0.99
CA THR A 231 -13.41 -9.07 -0.38
C THR A 231 -14.65 -9.56 -1.13
N GLY A 232 -14.50 -10.59 -1.97
CA GLY A 232 -15.55 -11.02 -2.89
C GLY A 232 -15.89 -9.92 -3.90
N ALA A 233 -17.17 -9.58 -4.03
CA ALA A 233 -17.61 -8.46 -4.89
C ALA A 233 -17.34 -7.08 -4.28
N ASN A 234 -17.17 -6.99 -2.95
CA ASN A 234 -17.17 -5.72 -2.21
C ASN A 234 -15.76 -5.29 -1.80
N TYR A 235 -15.64 -4.06 -1.30
CA TYR A 235 -14.41 -3.57 -0.65
C TYR A 235 -14.64 -3.42 0.85
N ARG A 236 -13.60 -3.68 1.64
CA ARG A 236 -13.62 -3.49 3.09
C ARG A 236 -12.38 -2.74 3.55
N THR A 237 -12.62 -1.73 4.37
CA THR A 237 -11.61 -0.94 5.04
C THR A 237 -11.42 -1.44 6.46
N LYS A 238 -10.17 -1.62 6.88
CA LYS A 238 -9.80 -1.99 8.25
C LYS A 238 -8.64 -1.14 8.73
N LEU A 239 -8.60 -0.87 10.04
CA LEU A 239 -7.43 -0.29 10.69
C LEU A 239 -6.30 -1.34 10.68
N MET A 240 -5.14 -0.93 10.19
CA MET A 240 -3.93 -1.74 10.16
C MET A 240 -2.99 -1.35 11.30
N TYR A 241 -2.92 -0.05 11.63
CA TYR A 241 -2.08 0.52 12.68
C TYR A 241 -2.71 1.81 13.21
N GLY A 242 -2.67 2.10 14.52
CA GLY A 242 -3.17 3.38 15.05
C GLY A 242 -3.41 3.44 16.55
#